data_AF-A0A2D6R8E8-F1
#
_entry.id   AF-A0A2D6R8E8-F1
#
_cell.length_a   1.000
_cell.length_b   1.000
_cell.length_c   1.000
_cell.angle_alpha   90.00
_cell.angle_beta   90.00
_cell.angle_gamma   90.00
#
_symmetry.space_group_name_H-M   'P 1'
#
loop_
_entity.id
_entity.type
_entity.pdbx_description
1 polymer ?
#
loop_
_entity_poly.entity_id
_entity_poly.type
_entity_poly.pdbx_seq_one_letter_code
_entity_poly.pdbx_strand_id
1 'polypeptide(L)'
;MSKDEKKENSPAITSENKPERNEKGQLLPGNTANPNGRPTGPSITAAIKRKLEEMPEGADKTRLDQLVDVVLKKALEDEDEKTIKQIWNYVDGLPKAQFGIDVDKENLAQLTEFFRLVAGDKDDDKT
;
A
#
# COMPACT_ATOMS: atom_id res chain seq x y z
N MET A 1 35.24 -7.96 -28.95
CA MET A 1 34.66 -6.99 -27.99
C MET A 1 33.67 -7.76 -27.12
N SER A 2 34.09 -8.04 -25.89
CA SER A 2 33.38 -8.95 -24.96
C SER A 2 32.08 -8.32 -24.48
N LYS A 3 31.01 -9.09 -24.50
CA LYS A 3 29.72 -8.73 -23.88
C LYS A 3 29.77 -9.18 -22.43
N ASP A 4 30.25 -8.32 -21.55
CA ASP A 4 30.26 -8.61 -20.11
C ASP A 4 28.93 -8.18 -19.48
N GLU A 5 28.14 -9.21 -19.18
CA GLU A 5 27.31 -9.39 -17.98
C GLU A 5 26.44 -8.23 -17.49
N LYS A 6 25.15 -8.28 -17.86
CA LYS A 6 24.07 -7.75 -17.02
C LYS A 6 23.94 -8.65 -15.78
N LYS A 7 24.42 -8.16 -14.64
CA LYS A 7 24.17 -8.77 -13.32
C LYS A 7 22.68 -8.63 -12.98
N GLU A 8 21.95 -9.74 -13.10
CA GLU A 8 20.60 -9.90 -12.55
C GLU A 8 20.68 -9.76 -11.02
N ASN A 9 20.26 -8.61 -10.49
CA ASN A 9 20.12 -8.43 -9.05
C ASN A 9 18.65 -8.69 -8.68
N SER A 10 18.22 -9.94 -8.80
CA SER A 10 16.96 -10.41 -8.24
C SER A 10 17.14 -10.47 -6.72
N PRO A 11 16.21 -9.92 -5.91
CA PRO A 11 16.33 -10.01 -4.46
C PRO A 11 16.29 -11.49 -4.07
N ALA A 12 17.40 -11.98 -3.51
CA ALA A 12 17.52 -13.36 -3.08
C ALA A 12 16.50 -13.60 -1.95
N ILE A 13 15.54 -14.49 -2.17
CA ILE A 13 14.68 -15.03 -1.12
C ILE A 13 15.50 -16.11 -0.41
N THR A 14 16.54 -15.70 0.33
CA THR A 14 17.32 -16.65 1.14
C THR A 14 16.55 -16.97 2.41
N SER A 15 16.42 -18.26 2.72
CA SER A 15 15.79 -18.80 3.94
C SER A 15 16.56 -18.50 5.23
N GLU A 16 17.59 -17.64 5.17
CA GLU A 16 18.53 -17.36 6.24
C GLU A 16 17.96 -16.42 7.31
N ASN A 17 16.83 -15.75 7.03
CA ASN A 17 16.22 -14.77 7.92
C ASN A 17 14.97 -15.32 8.63
N LYS A 18 15.08 -16.51 9.26
CA LYS A 18 13.97 -17.10 10.04
C LYS A 18 14.07 -16.63 11.49
N PRO A 19 13.17 -15.76 11.97
CA PRO A 19 13.17 -15.30 13.36
C PRO A 19 12.86 -16.45 14.31
N GLU A 20 13.42 -16.42 15.51
CA GLU A 20 13.13 -17.40 16.54
C GLU A 20 11.67 -17.33 16.98
N ARG A 21 11.06 -18.51 17.07
CA ARG A 21 9.64 -18.68 17.40
C ARG A 21 9.50 -19.66 18.56
N ASN A 22 8.46 -19.47 19.37
CA ASN A 22 8.08 -20.42 20.41
C ASN A 22 7.41 -21.68 19.79
N GLU A 23 7.13 -22.67 20.63
CA GLU A 23 6.49 -23.94 20.23
C GLU A 23 5.10 -23.74 19.60
N LYS A 24 4.43 -22.62 19.90
CA LYS A 24 3.15 -22.22 19.30
C LYS A 24 3.33 -21.45 17.98
N GLY A 25 4.56 -21.32 17.48
CA GLY A 25 4.89 -20.62 16.24
C GLY A 25 4.89 -19.08 16.34
N GLN A 26 4.73 -18.52 17.54
CA GLN A 26 4.75 -17.06 17.76
C GLN A 26 6.18 -16.55 17.83
N LEU A 27 6.41 -15.32 17.38
CA LEU A 27 7.71 -14.64 17.53
C LEU A 27 8.01 -14.44 19.01
N LEU A 28 9.26 -14.65 19.42
CA LEU A 28 9.68 -14.31 20.78
C LEU A 28 9.63 -12.79 21.00
N PRO A 29 9.34 -12.32 22.23
CA PRO A 29 9.37 -10.90 22.55
C PRO A 29 10.73 -10.29 22.20
N GLY A 30 10.73 -9.17 21.47
CA GLY A 30 11.95 -8.52 20.99
C GLY A 30 12.43 -8.97 19.60
N ASN A 31 11.85 -10.05 19.04
CA ASN A 31 12.16 -10.49 17.68
C ASN A 31 11.17 -9.92 16.66
N THR A 32 11.68 -9.53 15.50
CA THR A 32 10.89 -9.06 14.36
C THR A 32 10.89 -10.11 13.25
N ALA A 33 9.77 -10.23 12.53
CA ALA A 33 9.68 -11.12 11.37
C ALA A 33 10.59 -10.71 10.21
N ASN A 34 11.02 -9.45 10.19
CA ASN A 34 11.90 -8.89 9.20
C ASN A 34 13.00 -8.04 9.87
N PRO A 35 14.05 -8.67 10.42
CA PRO A 35 15.10 -7.97 11.17
C PRO A 35 15.91 -7.00 10.32
N ASN A 36 16.07 -7.28 9.02
CA ASN A 36 16.81 -6.42 8.11
C ASN A 36 15.91 -5.40 7.38
N GLY A 37 14.62 -5.34 7.74
CA GLY A 37 13.66 -4.43 7.14
C GLY A 37 13.48 -4.63 5.63
N ARG A 38 12.96 -3.62 4.94
CA ARG A 38 12.89 -3.66 3.48
C ARG A 38 14.33 -3.71 2.94
N PRO A 39 14.67 -4.65 2.04
CA PRO A 39 16.00 -4.69 1.44
C PRO A 39 16.36 -3.31 0.86
N THR A 40 17.57 -2.86 1.17
CA THR A 40 18.08 -1.55 0.77
C THR A 40 18.35 -1.56 -0.73
N GLY A 41 17.58 -0.76 -1.46
CA GLY A 41 17.69 -0.66 -2.92
C GLY A 41 16.84 0.49 -3.45
N PRO A 42 17.16 1.02 -4.64
CA PRO A 42 16.40 2.11 -5.22
C PRO A 42 14.95 1.66 -5.44
N SER A 43 14.00 2.35 -4.81
CA SER A 43 12.60 2.12 -5.11
C SER A 43 12.29 2.57 -6.55
N ILE A 44 11.38 1.88 -7.23
CA ILE A 44 10.87 2.31 -8.54
C ILE A 44 10.38 3.76 -8.45
N THR A 45 9.70 4.12 -7.36
CA THR A 45 9.28 5.50 -7.08
C THR A 45 10.45 6.48 -7.10
N ALA A 46 11.57 6.17 -6.44
CA ALA A 46 12.76 7.01 -6.45
C ALA A 46 13.38 7.11 -7.85
N ALA A 47 13.43 6.01 -8.59
CA ALA A 47 13.94 6.01 -9.96
C ALA A 47 13.08 6.85 -10.91
N ILE A 48 11.74 6.75 -10.77
CA ILE A 48 10.79 7.57 -11.55
C ILE A 48 10.93 9.04 -11.20
N LYS A 49 10.98 9.40 -9.91
CA LYS A 49 11.17 10.80 -9.47
C LYS A 49 12.42 11.41 -10.11
N ARG A 50 13.56 10.71 -10.02
CA ARG A 50 14.80 11.15 -10.66
C ARG A 50 14.65 11.34 -12.17
N LYS A 51 13.92 10.45 -12.86
CA LYS A 51 13.67 10.58 -14.31
C LYS A 51 12.73 11.73 -14.67
N LEU A 52 11.77 12.05 -13.81
CA LEU A 52 10.85 13.16 -14.01
C LEU A 52 11.54 14.51 -13.83
N GLU A 53 12.54 14.60 -12.96
CA GLU A 53 13.36 15.81 -12.74
C GLU A 53 14.35 16.11 -13.88
N GLU A 54 14.67 15.12 -14.73
CA GLU A 54 15.56 15.31 -15.87
C GLU A 54 14.94 16.21 -16.95
N MET A 55 15.74 17.12 -17.49
CA MET A 55 15.43 17.92 -18.66
C MET A 55 15.99 17.23 -19.92
N PRO A 56 15.14 16.84 -20.89
CA PRO A 56 15.60 16.27 -22.16
C PRO A 56 16.50 17.24 -22.92
N GLU A 57 17.42 16.73 -23.72
CA GLU A 57 18.24 17.58 -24.60
C GLU A 57 17.36 18.35 -25.58
N GLY A 58 17.55 19.67 -25.62
CA GLY A 58 16.77 20.57 -26.49
C GLY A 58 15.33 20.83 -26.04
N ALA A 59 14.96 20.42 -24.81
CA ALA A 59 13.66 20.74 -24.24
C ALA A 59 13.73 21.92 -23.26
N ASP A 60 12.70 22.75 -23.26
CA ASP A 60 12.54 23.89 -22.33
C ASP A 60 11.88 23.50 -21.00
N LYS A 61 11.49 22.23 -20.86
CA LYS A 61 10.67 21.70 -19.76
C LYS A 61 11.23 20.39 -19.23
N THR A 62 11.04 20.13 -17.94
CA THR A 62 11.37 18.83 -17.36
C THR A 62 10.39 17.76 -17.83
N ARG A 63 10.74 16.47 -17.69
CA ARG A 63 9.79 15.38 -17.97
C ARG A 63 8.56 15.42 -17.06
N LEU A 64 8.69 15.96 -15.85
CA LEU A 64 7.56 16.18 -14.96
C LEU A 64 6.57 17.15 -15.58
N ASP A 65 7.04 18.29 -16.07
CA ASP A 65 6.18 19.31 -16.70
C ASP A 65 5.50 18.75 -17.95
N GLN A 66 6.23 17.98 -18.76
CA GLN A 66 5.68 17.29 -19.92
C GLN A 66 4.59 16.28 -19.53
N LEU A 67 4.78 15.55 -18.43
CA LEU A 67 3.77 14.62 -17.91
C LEU A 67 2.53 15.37 -17.43
N VAL A 68 2.69 16.52 -16.77
CA VAL A 68 1.58 17.38 -16.36
C VAL A 68 0.79 17.84 -17.59
N ASP A 69 1.48 18.33 -18.63
CA ASP A 69 0.83 18.73 -19.88
C ASP A 69 0.02 17.59 -20.50
N VAL A 70 0.55 16.37 -20.53
CA VAL A 70 -0.15 15.17 -21.03
C VAL A 70 -1.38 14.82 -20.19
N VAL A 71 -1.27 14.88 -18.86
CA VAL A 71 -2.38 14.59 -17.94
C VAL A 71 -3.49 15.62 -18.11
N LEU A 72 -3.15 16.91 -18.18
CA LEU A 72 -4.11 17.98 -18.39
C LEU A 72 -4.77 17.90 -19.77
N LYS A 73 -4.00 17.59 -20.81
CA LYS A 73 -4.53 17.34 -22.15
C LYS A 73 -5.57 16.21 -22.12
N LYS A 74 -5.25 15.08 -21.51
CA LYS A 74 -6.17 13.95 -21.36
C LYS A 74 -7.43 14.31 -20.59
N ALA A 75 -7.31 15.13 -19.54
CA ALA A 75 -8.47 15.56 -18.76
C ALA A 75 -9.36 16.53 -19.53
N LEU A 76 -8.77 17.49 -20.25
CA LEU A 76 -9.49 18.63 -20.84
C LEU A 76 -9.93 18.41 -22.28
N GLU A 77 -9.12 17.74 -23.09
CA GLU A 77 -9.42 17.50 -24.52
C GLU A 77 -10.14 16.17 -24.74
N ASP A 78 -9.70 15.09 -24.08
CA ASP A 78 -10.33 13.77 -24.23
C ASP A 78 -11.57 13.61 -23.30
N GLU A 79 -11.86 14.62 -22.47
CA GLU A 79 -12.93 14.61 -21.47
C GLU A 79 -12.94 13.35 -20.58
N ASP A 80 -11.76 12.80 -20.24
CA ASP A 80 -11.67 11.58 -19.44
C ASP A 80 -12.11 11.81 -17.99
N GLU A 81 -13.39 11.50 -17.71
CA GLU A 81 -14.03 11.62 -16.41
C GLU A 81 -13.20 11.01 -15.26
N LYS A 82 -12.52 9.88 -15.51
CA LYS A 82 -11.71 9.23 -14.48
C LYS A 82 -10.53 10.10 -14.10
N THR A 83 -9.83 10.66 -15.08
CA THR A 83 -8.70 11.56 -14.87
C THR A 83 -9.17 12.86 -14.20
N ILE A 84 -10.27 13.45 -14.68
CA ILE A 84 -10.87 14.66 -14.08
C ILE A 84 -11.21 14.42 -12.60
N LYS A 85 -11.91 13.33 -12.29
CA LYS A 85 -12.28 12.97 -10.91
C LYS A 85 -11.07 12.75 -10.02
N GLN A 86 -10.03 12.10 -10.54
CA GLN A 86 -8.79 11.88 -9.80
C GLN A 86 -8.09 13.20 -9.48
N ILE A 87 -7.97 14.12 -10.45
CA ILE A 87 -7.39 15.45 -10.23
C ILE A 87 -8.14 16.17 -9.12
N TRP A 88 -9.48 16.24 -9.20
CA TRP A 88 -10.31 16.86 -8.17
C TRP A 88 -10.09 16.24 -6.78
N ASN A 89 -10.09 14.91 -6.69
CA ASN A 89 -9.90 14.21 -5.42
C ASN A 89 -8.55 14.50 -4.76
N TYR A 90 -7.49 14.77 -5.54
CA TYR A 90 -6.15 15.07 -5.00
C TYR A 90 -5.94 16.57 -4.75
N VAL A 91 -6.63 17.46 -5.46
CA VAL A 91 -6.52 18.92 -5.29
C VAL A 91 -7.41 19.43 -4.15
N ASP A 92 -8.69 19.05 -4.15
CA ASP A 92 -9.69 19.55 -3.19
C ASP A 92 -10.03 18.49 -2.10
N GLY A 93 -9.50 17.28 -2.28
CA GLY A 93 -9.77 16.15 -1.39
C GLY A 93 -11.01 15.36 -1.80
N LEU A 94 -11.13 14.16 -1.25
CA LEU A 94 -12.37 13.40 -1.34
C LEU A 94 -13.41 14.02 -0.40
N PRO A 95 -14.69 14.13 -0.83
CA PRO A 95 -15.76 14.48 0.08
C PRO A 95 -15.76 13.51 1.27
N LYS A 96 -15.95 14.04 2.48
CA LYS A 96 -16.01 13.21 3.69
C LYS A 96 -17.16 12.21 3.53
N ALA A 97 -16.82 10.93 3.41
CA ALA A 97 -17.80 9.88 3.43
C ALA A 97 -18.45 9.83 4.82
N GLN A 98 -19.70 10.27 4.94
CA GLN A 98 -20.53 9.93 6.08
C GLN A 98 -21.08 8.53 5.84
N PHE A 99 -20.40 7.53 6.38
CA PHE A 99 -20.99 6.21 6.51
C PHE A 99 -22.01 6.29 7.65
N GLY A 100 -23.28 6.48 7.32
CA GLY A 100 -24.36 6.14 8.23
C GLY A 100 -24.36 4.62 8.37
N ILE A 101 -23.83 4.12 9.48
CA ILE A 101 -24.03 2.72 9.83
C ILE A 101 -25.45 2.62 10.36
N ASP A 102 -26.39 2.25 9.49
CA ASP A 102 -27.73 1.86 9.92
C ASP A 102 -27.61 0.46 10.50
N VAL A 103 -27.36 0.40 11.81
CA VAL A 103 -27.30 -0.88 12.50
C VAL A 103 -28.70 -1.26 12.92
N ASP A 104 -29.30 -2.20 12.19
CA ASP A 104 -30.52 -2.87 12.66
C ASP A 104 -30.19 -3.56 13.98
N LYS A 105 -30.87 -3.13 15.06
CA LYS A 105 -30.63 -3.64 16.42
C LYS A 105 -30.73 -5.16 16.53
N GLU A 106 -31.51 -5.77 15.65
CA GLU A 106 -31.72 -7.21 15.53
C GLU A 106 -30.44 -7.93 15.02
N ASN A 107 -29.73 -7.34 14.07
CA ASN A 107 -28.47 -7.89 13.54
C ASN A 107 -27.32 -7.76 14.56
N LEU A 108 -27.32 -6.69 15.35
CA LEU A 108 -26.39 -6.50 16.48
C LEU A 108 -26.56 -7.59 17.54
N ALA A 109 -27.79 -7.93 17.89
CA ALA A 109 -28.09 -8.96 18.88
C ALA A 109 -27.60 -10.34 18.41
N GLN A 110 -27.85 -10.70 17.15
CA GLN A 110 -27.40 -11.97 16.57
C GLN A 110 -25.87 -12.06 16.48
N LEU A 111 -25.19 -10.98 16.10
CA LEU A 111 -23.73 -10.90 16.09
C LEU A 111 -23.15 -11.03 17.52
N THR A 112 -23.77 -10.37 18.49
CA THR A 112 -23.34 -10.43 19.90
C THR A 112 -23.47 -11.85 20.45
N GLU A 113 -24.59 -12.53 20.18
CA GLU A 113 -24.81 -13.93 20.58
C GLU A 113 -23.86 -14.90 19.88
N PHE A 114 -23.59 -14.70 18.59
CA PHE A 114 -22.60 -15.50 17.88
C PHE A 114 -21.21 -15.37 18.50
N PHE A 115 -20.77 -14.15 18.83
CA PHE A 115 -19.47 -13.96 19.47
C PHE A 115 -19.40 -14.50 20.89
N ARG A 116 -20.48 -14.43 21.68
CA ARG A 116 -20.57 -15.09 23.00
C ARG A 116 -20.43 -16.61 22.88
N LEU A 117 -21.13 -17.22 21.92
CA LEU A 117 -21.08 -18.66 21.68
C LEU A 117 -19.69 -19.12 21.23
N VAL A 118 -19.02 -18.35 20.36
CA VAL A 118 -17.68 -18.66 19.84
C VAL A 118 -16.58 -18.36 20.86
N ALA A 119 -16.74 -17.32 21.69
CA ALA A 119 -15.79 -16.97 22.74
C ALA A 119 -15.84 -17.90 23.96
N GLY A 120 -16.89 -18.73 24.08
CA GLY A 120 -16.99 -19.74 25.12
C GLY A 120 -16.98 -19.13 26.52
N ASP A 121 -17.75 -18.06 26.74
CA ASP A 121 -17.95 -17.51 28.08
C ASP A 121 -18.71 -18.55 28.91
N LYS A 122 -17.95 -19.24 29.78
CA LYS A 122 -18.51 -20.02 30.87
C LYS A 122 -18.88 -19.00 31.94
N ASP A 123 -20.17 -18.74 32.09
CA ASP A 123 -20.69 -18.17 33.32
C ASP A 123 -20.37 -19.18 34.44
N ASP A 124 -19.30 -18.91 35.18
CA ASP A 124 -19.00 -19.59 36.43
C ASP A 124 -20.13 -19.25 37.42
N ASP A 125 -20.97 -20.25 37.65
CA ASP A 125 -22.08 -20.24 38.59
C ASP A 125 -21.56 -19.88 39.98
N LYS A 126 -22.08 -18.78 40.53
CA LYS A 126 -21.84 -18.39 41.92
C LYS A 126 -22.60 -19.36 42.83
N THR A 127 -21.87 -20.24 43.48
CA THR A 127 -22.25 -20.84 44.77
C THR A 127 -21.14 -20.62 45.80
#